data_AF-A0A359BL44-F1
#
_entry.id   AF-A0A359BL44-F1
#
_cell.length_a   1.000
_cell.length_b   1.000
_cell.length_c   1.000
_cell.angle_alpha   90.00
_cell.angle_beta   90.00
_cell.angle_gamma   90.00
#
_symmetry.space_group_name_H-M   'P 1'
#
loop_
_entity.id
_entity.type
_entity.pdbx_description
1 polymer ?
#
loop_
_entity_poly.entity_id
_entity_poly.type
_entity_poly.pdbx_seq_one_letter_code
_entity_poly.pdbx_strand_id
1 'polypeptide(L)' 'MKKEEILKKIEEKEQQIEMFRKRMKTSDLCAELYDKAILDKAILKKELEECEKNQIMKMVKKFIPKHKMKKVLICDYFKD' A
#
# COMPACT_ATOMS: atom_id res chain seq x y z
N MET A 1 1.77 7.45 -8.28
CA MET A 1 1.81 6.31 -9.21
C MET A 1 0.41 5.78 -9.41
N LYS A 2 0.11 5.29 -10.60
CA LYS A 2 -1.14 4.55 -10.84
C LYS A 2 -1.03 3.14 -10.25
N LYS A 3 -2.15 2.54 -9.83
CA LYS A 3 -2.20 1.18 -9.25
C LYS A 3 -1.50 0.14 -10.13
N GLU A 4 -1.71 0.24 -11.45
CA GLU A 4 -1.12 -0.65 -12.47
C GLU A 4 0.41 -0.55 -12.53
N GLU A 5 0.97 0.66 -12.35
CA GLU A 5 2.42 0.87 -12.32
C GLU A 5 3.05 0.23 -11.08
N ILE A 6 2.35 0.27 -9.94
CA ILE A 6 2.80 -0.37 -8.69
C ILE A 6 2.80 -1.89 -8.86
N LEU A 7 1.74 -2.46 -9.45
CA LEU A 7 1.66 -3.90 -9.72
C LEU A 7 2.79 -4.37 -10.64
N LYS A 8 3.06 -3.63 -11.72
CA LYS A 8 4.16 -3.95 -12.64
C LYS A 8 5.52 -3.91 -11.94
N LYS A 9 5.76 -2.90 -11.09
CA LYS A 9 7.00 -2.81 -10.30
C LYS A 9 7.14 -3.95 -9.29
N ILE A 10 6.04 -4.42 -8.69
CA ILE A 10 6.07 -5.59 -7.80
C ILE A 10 6.50 -6.83 -8.58
N GLU A 11 5.95 -7.05 -9.78
CA GLU A 11 6.29 -8.19 -10.64
C GLU A 11 7.76 -8.15 -11.09
N GLU A 12 8.24 -6.99 -11.51
CA GLU A 12 9.67 -6.78 -11.85
C GLU A 12 10.58 -7.08 -10.65
N LYS A 13 10.18 -6.65 -9.44
CA LYS A 13 10.94 -6.94 -8.21
C LYS A 13 10.90 -8.42 -7.84
N GLU A 14 9.80 -9.12 -8.08
CA GLU A 14 9.72 -10.57 -7.88
C GLU A 14 10.69 -11.34 -8.78
N GLN A 15 10.77 -10.96 -10.06
CA GLN A 15 11.74 -11.55 -10.99
C GLN A 15 13.19 -11.28 -10.55
N GLN A 16 13.50 -10.06 -10.08
CA GLN A 16 14.82 -9.73 -9.53
C GLN A 16 15.16 -10.57 -8.30
N ILE A 17 14.23 -10.73 -7.37
CA ILE A 17 14.40 -11.57 -6.18
C ILE A 17 14.70 -13.02 -6.59
N GLU A 18 14.01 -13.56 -7.59
CA GLU A 18 14.27 -14.93 -8.06
C GLU A 18 15.68 -15.08 -8.65
N MET A 19 16.14 -14.08 -9.42
CA MET A 19 17.50 -14.05 -9.96
C MET A 19 18.56 -13.98 -8.85
N PHE A 20 18.38 -13.09 -7.88
CA PHE A 20 19.31 -12.95 -6.76
C PHE A 20 19.32 -14.18 -5.86
N ARG A 21 18.16 -14.81 -5.62
CA ARG A 21 18.06 -16.05 -4.82
C ARG A 21 18.95 -17.17 -5.36
N LYS A 22 19.08 -17.27 -6.69
CA LYS A 22 19.93 -18.28 -7.34
C LYS A 22 21.43 -18.00 -7.14
N ARG A 23 21.83 -16.76 -6.90
CA ARG A 23 23.23 -16.30 -6.82
C ARG A 23 23.64 -15.75 -5.45
N MET A 24 22.74 -15.72 -4.47
CA MET A 24 23.03 -15.13 -3.16
C MET A 24 24.07 -15.91 -2.35
N LYS A 25 24.24 -17.22 -2.63
CA LYS A 25 25.26 -18.06 -1.97
C LYS A 25 26.67 -17.84 -2.53
N THR A 26 26.81 -17.13 -3.65
CA THR A 26 28.09 -16.97 -4.35
C THR A 26 28.72 -15.59 -4.16
N SER A 27 27.97 -14.62 -3.62
CA SER A 27 28.45 -13.25 -3.47
C SER A 27 27.67 -12.52 -2.38
N ASP A 28 28.39 -11.91 -1.44
CA ASP A 28 27.82 -11.09 -0.37
C ASP A 28 27.04 -9.89 -0.95
N LEU A 29 27.52 -9.31 -2.05
CA LEU A 29 26.81 -8.26 -2.78
C LEU A 29 25.45 -8.75 -3.32
N CYS A 30 25.36 -10.00 -3.79
CA CYS A 30 24.09 -10.56 -4.22
C CYS A 30 23.12 -10.84 -3.05
N ALA A 31 23.64 -11.11 -1.85
CA ALA A 31 22.83 -11.23 -0.65
C ALA A 31 22.28 -9.85 -0.22
N GLU A 32 23.10 -8.80 -0.20
CA GLU A 32 22.64 -7.44 0.10
C GLU A 32 21.59 -6.94 -0.91
N LEU A 33 21.81 -7.20 -2.21
CA LEU A 33 20.85 -6.84 -3.26
C LEU A 33 19.53 -7.62 -3.14
N TYR A 34 19.60 -8.88 -2.70
CA TYR A 34 18.42 -9.70 -2.42
C TYR A 34 17.59 -9.11 -1.28
N ASP A 35 18.23 -8.80 -0.15
CA ASP A 35 17.56 -8.23 1.02
C ASP A 35 16.91 -6.88 0.70
N LYS A 36 17.64 -6.03 -0.04
CA LYS A 36 17.09 -4.76 -0.54
C LYS A 36 15.88 -4.97 -1.45
N ALA A 37 15.94 -5.93 -2.38
CA ALA A 37 14.82 -6.21 -3.28
C ALA A 37 13.58 -6.72 -2.53
N ILE A 38 13.75 -7.48 -1.46
CA ILE A 38 12.65 -7.89 -0.57
C ILE A 38 12.03 -6.70 0.14
N LEU A 39 12.85 -5.79 0.69
CA LEU A 39 12.36 -4.59 1.37
C LEU A 39 11.60 -3.67 0.40
N ASP A 40 12.17 -3.41 -0.79
CA ASP A 40 11.52 -2.62 -1.83
C ASP A 40 10.15 -3.21 -2.22
N LYS A 41 10.06 -4.54 -2.37
CA LYS A 41 8.80 -5.24 -2.64
C LYS A 41 7.79 -5.06 -1.51
N ALA A 42 8.22 -5.13 -0.26
CA ALA A 42 7.35 -4.94 0.90
C ALA A 42 6.79 -3.52 0.97
N ILE A 43 7.62 -2.51 0.66
CA ILE A 43 7.20 -1.10 0.56
C ILE A 43 6.14 -0.94 -0.52
N LEU A 44 6.38 -1.46 -1.73
CA LEU A 44 5.43 -1.37 -2.85
C LEU A 44 4.09 -2.06 -2.53
N LYS A 45 4.11 -3.20 -1.82
CA LYS A 45 2.87 -3.85 -1.36
C LYS A 45 2.09 -2.98 -0.37
N LYS A 46 2.79 -2.32 0.56
CA LYS A 46 2.16 -1.40 1.51
C LYS A 46 1.53 -0.19 0.80
N GLU A 47 2.23 0.38 -0.19
CA GLU A 47 1.67 1.45 -1.03
C GLU A 47 0.41 1.01 -1.77
N LEU A 48 0.39 -0.22 -2.30
CA LEU A 48 -0.77 -0.79 -2.97
C LEU A 48 -1.97 -0.92 -2.00
N GLU A 49 -1.75 -1.45 -0.80
CA GLU A 49 -2.78 -1.53 0.24
C GLU A 49 -3.33 -0.16 0.63
N GLU A 50 -2.47 0.84 0.77
CA GLU A 50 -2.88 2.21 1.10
C GLU A 50 -3.71 2.84 -0.03
N CYS A 51 -3.35 2.59 -1.29
CA CYS A 51 -4.16 2.99 -2.44
C CYS A 51 -5.56 2.35 -2.40
N GLU A 52 -5.65 1.05 -2.09
CA GLU A 52 -6.93 0.33 -2.01
C GLU A 52 -7.79 0.77 -0.83
N LYS A 53 -7.19 0.89 0.37
CA LYS A 53 -7.88 1.41 1.58
C LYS A 53 -8.48 2.78 1.34
N ASN A 54 -7.73 3.68 0.68
CA ASN A 54 -8.21 5.01 0.33
C ASN A 54 -9.41 4.98 -0.64
N GLN A 55 -9.39 4.06 -1.61
CA GLN A 55 -10.50 3.91 -2.55
C GLN A 55 -11.75 3.33 -1.87
N ILE A 56 -11.58 2.32 -1.02
CA ILE A 56 -12.67 1.73 -0.23
C ILE A 56 -13.27 2.78 0.70
N MET A 57 -12.43 3.53 1.44
CA MET A 57 -12.92 4.57 2.36
C MET A 57 -13.69 5.68 1.62
N LYS A 58 -13.25 6.07 0.41
CA LYS A 58 -13.97 7.02 -0.45
C LYS A 58 -15.31 6.45 -0.92
N MET A 59 -15.36 5.17 -1.28
CA MET A 59 -16.59 4.50 -1.69
C MET A 59 -17.58 4.44 -0.51
N VAL A 60 -17.16 3.97 0.66
CA VAL A 60 -17.99 3.92 1.88
C VAL A 60 -18.53 5.31 2.24
N LYS A 61 -17.70 6.36 2.19
CA LYS A 61 -18.16 7.75 2.42
C LYS A 61 -19.23 8.22 1.44
N LYS A 62 -19.25 7.72 0.20
CA LYS A 62 -20.29 8.06 -0.79
C LYS A 62 -21.61 7.33 -0.53
N PHE A 63 -21.57 6.12 0.00
CA PHE A 63 -22.76 5.32 0.31
C PHE A 63 -23.41 5.68 1.65
N ILE A 64 -22.66 6.30 2.58
CA ILE A 64 -23.25 6.81 3.81
C ILE A 64 -24.10 8.05 3.47
N PRO A 65 -25.41 8.05 3.81
CA PRO A 65 -26.25 9.21 3.56
C PRO A 65 -25.69 10.44 4.29
N LYS A 66 -25.54 11.57 3.58
CA LYS A 66 -25.01 12.82 4.15
C LYS A 66 -25.73 13.27 5.43
N HIS A 67 -27.01 12.92 5.59
CA HIS A 67 -27.80 13.21 6.79
C HIS A 67 -27.40 12.36 8.02
N LYS A 68 -26.78 11.19 7.83
CA LYS A 68 -26.20 10.35 8.91
C LYS A 68 -24.75 10.73 9.24
N MET A 69 -24.06 11.47 8.37
CA MET A 69 -22.76 12.12 8.63
C MET A 69 -22.92 13.53 9.21
N LYS A 70 -24.03 13.84 9.91
CA LYS A 70 -24.08 15.05 10.73
C LYS A 70 -23.04 14.88 11.85
N LYS A 71 -21.97 15.67 11.80
CA LYS A 71 -21.12 15.88 12.96
C LYS A 71 -22.02 16.56 13.98
N VAL A 72 -22.45 15.84 15.02
CA VAL A 72 -23.01 16.49 16.21
C VAL A 72 -21.88 17.36 16.74
N LEU A 73 -21.98 18.67 16.53
CA LEU A 73 -21.00 19.58 17.08
C LEU A 73 -21.21 19.60 18.59
N ILE A 74 -20.15 19.77 19.37
CA ILE A 74 -20.27 19.84 20.83
C ILE A 74 -21.32 20.90 21.24
N CYS A 75 -21.46 21.98 20.48
CA CYS A 75 -22.46 23.01 20.71
C CYS A 75 -23.92 22.57 20.51
N ASP A 76 -24.19 21.46 19.80
CA ASP A 76 -25.54 20.93 19.63
C ASP A 76 -26.04 20.19 20.89
N TYR A 77 -25.16 19.86 21.83
CA TYR A 77 -25.53 19.27 23.14
C TYR A 77 -25.98 20.30 24.18
N PHE A 78 -25.80 21.60 23.90
CA PHE A 78 -26.10 22.69 24.84
C PHE A 78 -27.25 23.59 24.35
N LYS A 79 -28.05 23.12 23.38
CA LYS A 79 -29.25 23.82 22.93
C LYS A 79 -30.43 23.34 23.75
N ASP A 80 -30.68 24.01 24.87
CA ASP A 80 -31.97 24.05 25.57
C ASP A 80 -32.94 25.01 24.87
#